data_AF-A0A7C7UYD6-F1
#
_entry.id   AF-A0A7C7UYD6-F1
#
_cell.length_a   1.000
_cell.length_b   1.000
_cell.length_c   1.000
_cell.angle_alpha   90.00
_cell.angle_beta   90.00
_cell.angle_gamma   90.00
#
_symmetry.space_group_name_H-M   'P 1'
#
loop_
_entity.id
_entity.type
_entity.pdbx_description
1 polymer ?
#
loop_
_entity_poly.entity_id
_entity_poly.type
_entity_poly.pdbx_seq_one_letter_code
_entity_poly.pdbx_strand_id
1 'polypeptide(L)'
;MDTLPTDDLPSDPMHRLRAIMARLRDPVSGCPWDVEQTFESIAPYTIEEAYEVADAIERGHWDDLKGELGDLLFQSVFHAQMAADQGLFDFDDVARGIGDKMIARHPHVFGDESNAKSADQQVSDWEGVKAA
;
A
#
# COMPACT_ATOMS: atom_id res chain seq x y z
N MET A 1 29.41 1.51 17.65
CA MET A 1 28.45 1.70 16.55
C MET A 1 27.96 0.31 16.21
N ASP A 2 26.97 -0.14 16.96
CA ASP A 2 26.49 -1.52 16.93
C ASP A 2 25.55 -1.63 15.73
N THR A 3 26.04 -2.16 14.62
CA THR A 3 25.19 -2.47 13.48
C THR A 3 24.28 -3.62 13.91
N LEU A 4 23.03 -3.30 14.23
CA LEU A 4 22.02 -4.31 14.51
C LEU A 4 21.93 -5.26 13.29
N PRO A 5 22.08 -6.58 13.47
CA PRO A 5 22.14 -7.50 12.34
C PRO A 5 20.85 -7.42 11.51
N THR A 6 20.99 -7.25 10.20
CA THR A 6 19.87 -7.36 9.25
C THR A 6 19.32 -8.78 9.14
N ASP A 7 19.95 -9.73 9.82
CA ASP A 7 19.71 -11.18 9.76
C ASP A 7 18.46 -11.61 10.52
N ASP A 8 17.89 -10.76 11.38
CA ASP A 8 16.66 -11.04 12.14
C ASP A 8 15.36 -10.62 11.43
N LEU A 9 15.46 -10.00 10.25
CA LEU A 9 14.27 -9.61 9.49
C LEU A 9 13.66 -10.80 8.74
N PRO A 10 12.32 -10.87 8.62
CA PRO A 10 11.66 -11.90 7.81
C PRO A 10 12.19 -11.97 6.38
N SER A 11 12.18 -13.17 5.79
CA SER A 11 12.55 -13.38 4.38
C SER A 11 11.40 -13.07 3.41
N ASP A 12 10.16 -13.17 3.87
CA ASP A 12 8.99 -12.75 3.08
C ASP A 12 9.05 -11.23 2.85
N PRO A 13 9.02 -10.74 1.59
CA PRO A 13 9.24 -9.33 1.30
C PRO A 13 8.26 -8.38 1.99
N MET A 14 6.98 -8.76 2.11
CA MET A 14 5.97 -7.90 2.71
C MET A 14 6.11 -7.88 4.24
N HIS A 15 6.29 -9.03 4.87
CA HIS A 15 6.59 -9.09 6.31
C HIS A 15 7.90 -8.37 6.64
N ARG A 16 8.92 -8.45 5.77
CA ARG A 16 10.17 -7.71 5.92
C ARG A 16 9.91 -6.19 5.91
N LEU A 17 9.13 -5.69 4.96
CA LEU A 17 8.81 -4.26 4.86
C LEU A 17 8.06 -3.76 6.10
N ARG A 18 7.04 -4.51 6.54
CA ARG A 18 6.31 -4.22 7.79
C ARG A 18 7.22 -4.23 9.02
N ALA A 19 8.12 -5.22 9.13
CA ALA A 19 9.07 -5.30 10.24
C ALA A 19 10.09 -4.15 10.23
N ILE A 20 10.52 -3.70 9.05
CA ILE A 20 11.37 -2.51 8.90
C ILE A 20 10.61 -1.27 9.40
N MET A 21 9.37 -1.05 8.93
CA MET A 21 8.55 0.09 9.36
C MET A 21 8.32 0.10 10.89
N ALA A 22 7.94 -1.04 11.46
CA ALA A 22 7.75 -1.17 12.90
C ALA A 22 9.03 -0.82 13.69
N ARG A 23 10.20 -1.19 13.16
CA ARG A 23 11.50 -0.85 13.77
C ARG A 23 11.86 0.62 13.60
N LEU A 24 11.59 1.21 12.42
CA LEU A 24 11.80 2.64 12.17
C LEU A 24 10.98 3.50 13.12
N ARG A 25 9.74 3.07 13.42
CA ARG A 25 8.81 3.78 14.30
C ARG A 25 8.81 3.32 15.76
N ASP A 26 9.75 2.45 16.15
CA ASP A 26 9.87 2.02 17.55
C ASP A 26 10.14 3.25 18.46
N PRO A 27 9.34 3.49 19.51
CA PRO A 27 9.42 4.73 20.29
C PRO A 27 10.70 4.85 21.13
N VAL A 28 11.46 3.77 21.30
CA VAL A 28 12.67 3.75 22.14
C VAL A 28 13.94 3.77 21.29
N SER A 29 13.95 3.06 20.18
CA SER A 29 15.13 2.76 19.36
C SER A 29 14.98 3.10 17.88
N GLY A 30 13.80 3.57 17.47
CA GLY A 30 13.50 3.95 16.11
C GLY A 30 14.19 5.25 15.68
N CYS A 31 13.96 5.59 14.41
CA CYS A 31 14.43 6.84 13.84
C CYS A 31 13.58 8.01 14.37
N PRO A 32 14.19 9.08 14.94
CA PRO A 32 13.43 10.21 15.49
C PRO A 32 12.49 10.86 14.48
N TRP A 33 12.93 10.98 13.22
CA TRP A 33 12.10 11.55 12.16
C TRP A 33 10.87 10.67 11.92
N ASP A 34 11.05 9.36 11.76
CA ASP A 34 9.96 8.43 11.48
C ASP A 34 8.96 8.39 12.64
N VAL A 35 9.43 8.40 13.89
CA VAL A 35 8.59 8.37 15.10
C VAL A 35 7.72 9.64 15.22
N GLU A 36 8.25 10.81 14.88
CA GLU A 36 7.54 12.09 15.01
C GLU A 36 6.44 12.32 13.96
N GLN A 37 6.37 11.49 12.90
CA GLN A 37 5.40 11.67 11.83
C GLN A 37 3.96 11.36 12.26
N THR A 38 3.01 12.09 11.64
CA THR A 38 1.57 11.91 11.77
C THR A 38 0.94 11.60 10.41
N PHE A 39 -0.34 11.23 10.39
CA PHE A 39 -1.08 11.04 9.14
C PHE A 39 -1.02 12.29 8.24
N GLU A 40 -1.16 13.48 8.84
CA GLU A 40 -1.14 14.76 8.13
C GLU A 40 0.25 15.09 7.57
N SER A 41 1.32 14.74 8.26
CA SER A 41 2.68 15.01 7.78
C SER A 41 3.10 14.07 6.65
N ILE A 42 2.60 12.83 6.63
CA ILE A 42 2.91 11.84 5.59
C ILE A 42 2.00 11.96 4.35
N ALA A 43 0.77 12.47 4.50
CA ALA A 43 -0.17 12.56 3.37
C ALA A 43 0.37 13.29 2.13
N PRO A 44 1.11 14.42 2.22
CA PRO A 44 1.71 15.06 1.06
C PRO A 44 2.70 14.17 0.31
N TYR A 45 3.55 13.43 1.03
CA TYR A 45 4.50 12.48 0.43
C TYR A 45 3.75 11.37 -0.32
N THR A 46 2.66 10.85 0.25
CA THR A 46 1.81 9.86 -0.45
C THR A 46 1.29 10.36 -1.80
N ILE A 47 0.97 11.66 -1.90
CA ILE A 47 0.53 12.28 -3.16
C ILE A 47 1.71 12.43 -4.12
N GLU A 48 2.88 12.83 -3.62
CA GLU A 48 4.11 12.97 -4.41
C GLU A 48 4.49 11.65 -5.08
N GLU A 49 4.59 10.55 -4.32
CA GLU A 49 4.93 9.22 -4.90
C GLU A 49 3.92 8.79 -5.98
N ALA A 50 2.64 9.12 -5.82
CA ALA A 50 1.63 8.82 -6.83
C ALA A 50 1.85 9.60 -8.14
N TYR A 51 2.35 10.84 -8.03
CA TYR A 51 2.75 11.62 -9.21
C TYR A 51 4.04 11.08 -9.83
N GLU A 52 5.00 10.60 -9.04
CA GLU A 52 6.23 10.01 -9.55
C GLU A 52 5.97 8.69 -10.29
N VAL A 53 5.07 7.85 -9.76
CA VAL A 53 4.56 6.68 -10.50
C VAL A 53 3.95 7.08 -11.84
N ALA A 54 3.12 8.12 -11.87
CA ALA A 54 2.51 8.60 -13.11
C ALA A 54 3.54 9.14 -14.11
N ASP A 55 4.51 9.92 -13.64
CA ASP A 55 5.59 10.49 -14.46
C ASP A 55 6.48 9.40 -15.05
N ALA A 56 6.85 8.38 -14.26
CA ALA A 56 7.61 7.23 -14.74
C ALA A 56 6.89 6.48 -15.88
N ILE A 57 5.56 6.31 -15.77
CA ILE A 57 4.72 5.72 -16.82
C ILE A 57 4.70 6.60 -18.06
N GLU A 58 4.47 7.91 -17.91
CA GLU A 58 4.41 8.86 -19.03
C GLU A 58 5.71 8.91 -19.82
N ARG A 59 6.85 8.81 -19.14
CA ARG A 59 8.19 8.80 -19.75
C ARG A 59 8.63 7.42 -20.25
N GLY A 60 7.91 6.35 -19.89
CA GLY A 60 8.27 4.97 -20.22
C GLY A 60 9.54 4.51 -19.51
N HIS A 61 9.83 5.06 -18.33
CA HIS A 61 11.00 4.73 -17.51
C HIS A 61 10.67 3.54 -16.59
N TRP A 62 10.70 2.33 -17.15
CA TRP A 62 10.23 1.13 -16.43
C TRP A 62 11.12 0.72 -15.24
N ASP A 63 12.39 1.07 -15.27
CA ASP A 63 13.30 0.84 -14.14
C ASP A 63 12.93 1.75 -12.96
N ASP A 64 12.61 3.02 -13.24
CA ASP A 64 12.16 4.01 -12.24
C ASP A 64 10.80 3.60 -11.67
N LEU A 65 9.85 3.17 -12.53
CA LEU A 65 8.51 2.75 -12.10
C LEU A 65 8.53 1.71 -10.96
N LYS A 66 9.48 0.77 -10.99
CA LYS A 66 9.61 -0.22 -9.93
C LYS A 66 9.98 0.41 -8.59
N GLY A 67 10.84 1.44 -8.59
CA GLY A 67 11.19 2.24 -7.42
C GLY A 67 9.98 2.98 -6.89
N GLU A 68 9.33 3.77 -7.74
CA GLU A 68 8.22 4.64 -7.33
C GLU A 68 7.01 3.83 -6.82
N LEU A 69 6.73 2.65 -7.40
CA LEU A 69 5.71 1.74 -6.85
C LEU A 69 6.08 1.22 -5.46
N GLY A 70 7.38 1.03 -5.20
CA GLY A 70 7.90 0.65 -3.90
C GLY A 70 7.74 1.77 -2.88
N ASP A 71 8.03 3.01 -3.26
CA ASP A 71 7.90 4.17 -2.39
C ASP A 71 6.42 4.48 -2.08
N LEU A 72 5.54 4.43 -3.09
CA LEU A 72 4.09 4.52 -2.86
C LEU A 72 3.55 3.40 -1.94
N LEU A 73 4.06 2.17 -2.08
CA LEU A 73 3.73 1.07 -1.17
C LEU A 73 4.24 1.36 0.25
N PHE A 74 5.45 1.90 0.39
CA PHE A 74 6.02 2.28 1.67
C PHE A 74 5.16 3.33 2.38
N GLN A 75 4.65 4.34 1.67
CA GLN A 75 3.73 5.33 2.26
C GLN A 75 2.44 4.66 2.79
N SER A 76 1.90 3.68 2.09
CA SER A 76 0.73 2.91 2.55
C SER A 76 1.02 2.10 3.82
N VAL A 77 2.20 1.48 3.89
CA VAL A 77 2.67 0.76 5.09
C VAL A 77 2.92 1.72 6.26
N PHE A 78 3.41 2.93 5.99
CA PHE A 78 3.64 3.96 7.00
C PHE A 78 2.32 4.36 7.69
N HIS A 79 1.29 4.71 6.91
CA HIS A 79 -0.03 5.04 7.47
C HIS A 79 -0.64 3.86 8.23
N ALA A 80 -0.51 2.63 7.71
CA ALA A 80 -1.00 1.45 8.40
C ALA A 80 -0.27 1.19 9.73
N GLN A 81 1.04 1.45 9.80
CA GLN A 81 1.78 1.37 11.06
C GLN A 81 1.30 2.43 12.06
N MET A 82 1.15 3.69 11.63
CA MET A 82 0.62 4.76 12.49
C MET A 82 -0.78 4.47 13.03
N ALA A 83 -1.63 3.85 12.21
CA ALA A 83 -2.96 3.41 12.62
C ALA A 83 -2.90 2.28 13.64
N ALA A 84 -1.99 1.32 13.45
CA ALA A 84 -1.77 0.22 14.39
C ALA A 84 -1.22 0.73 15.73
N ASP A 85 -0.28 1.67 15.71
CA ASP A 85 0.27 2.33 16.91
C ASP A 85 -0.84 2.98 17.77
N GLN A 86 -1.91 3.44 17.12
CA GLN A 86 -3.07 4.09 17.75
C GLN A 86 -4.25 3.14 18.00
N GLY A 87 -4.13 1.85 17.65
CA GLY A 87 -5.20 0.86 17.82
C GLY A 87 -6.43 1.10 16.93
N LEU A 88 -6.27 1.75 15.78
CA LEU A 88 -7.36 2.07 14.85
C LEU A 88 -7.64 0.92 13.86
N PHE A 89 -6.61 0.50 13.14
CA PHE A 89 -6.60 -0.62 12.19
C PHE A 89 -5.14 -0.97 11.86
N ASP A 90 -4.90 -2.12 11.24
CA ASP A 90 -3.56 -2.51 10.77
C ASP A 90 -3.46 -2.72 9.25
N PHE A 91 -2.28 -3.10 8.77
CA PHE A 91 -2.05 -3.37 7.36
C PHE A 91 -2.91 -4.53 6.82
N ASP A 92 -3.17 -5.56 7.64
CA ASP A 92 -3.96 -6.71 7.22
C ASP A 92 -5.43 -6.33 7.05
N ASP A 93 -5.95 -5.38 7.86
CA ASP A 93 -7.27 -4.79 7.67
C ASP A 93 -7.36 -4.01 6.35
N VAL A 94 -6.34 -3.21 6.01
CA VAL A 94 -6.26 -2.50 4.73
C VAL A 94 -6.26 -3.49 3.55
N ALA A 95 -5.37 -4.48 3.60
CA ALA A 95 -5.21 -5.49 2.54
C ALA A 95 -6.48 -6.34 2.37
N ARG A 96 -7.11 -6.77 3.46
CA ARG A 96 -8.37 -7.50 3.44
C ARG A 96 -9.50 -6.64 2.87
N GLY A 97 -9.60 -5.39 3.31
CA GLY A 97 -10.63 -4.46 2.85
C GLY A 97 -10.56 -4.19 1.34
N ILE A 98 -9.36 -4.04 0.76
CA ILE A 98 -9.23 -3.90 -0.70
C ILE A 98 -9.44 -5.25 -1.41
N GLY A 99 -8.95 -6.36 -0.87
CA GLY A 99 -9.12 -7.69 -1.44
C GLY A 99 -10.58 -8.11 -1.56
N ASP A 100 -11.33 -8.04 -0.46
CA ASP A 100 -12.77 -8.36 -0.43
C ASP A 100 -13.55 -7.47 -1.41
N LYS A 101 -13.20 -6.17 -1.46
CA LYS A 101 -13.79 -5.20 -2.38
C LYS A 101 -13.51 -5.55 -3.84
N MET A 102 -12.29 -6.00 -4.17
CA MET A 102 -11.95 -6.41 -5.54
C MET A 102 -12.67 -7.71 -5.94
N ILE A 103 -12.75 -8.70 -5.04
CA ILE A 103 -13.51 -9.94 -5.28
C ILE A 103 -14.98 -9.63 -5.56
N ALA A 104 -15.62 -8.84 -4.69
CA ALA A 104 -17.03 -8.49 -4.81
C ALA A 104 -17.34 -7.70 -6.11
N ARG A 105 -16.41 -6.86 -6.57
CA ARG A 105 -16.58 -6.04 -7.77
C ARG A 105 -16.27 -6.76 -9.09
N HIS A 106 -15.77 -7.99 -9.03
CA HIS A 106 -15.44 -8.78 -10.21
C HIS A 106 -16.09 -10.18 -10.16
N PRO A 107 -17.43 -10.27 -10.09
CA PRO A 107 -18.12 -11.56 -10.07
C PRO A 107 -17.92 -12.38 -11.35
N HIS A 108 -17.54 -11.75 -12.45
CA HIS A 108 -17.20 -12.40 -13.72
C HIS A 108 -15.80 -13.05 -13.71
N VAL A 109 -14.96 -12.73 -12.71
CA VAL A 109 -13.65 -13.37 -12.49
C VAL A 109 -13.73 -14.35 -11.32
N PHE A 110 -14.40 -13.98 -10.22
CA PHE A 110 -14.40 -14.73 -8.95
C PHE A 110 -15.72 -15.44 -8.62
N GLY A 111 -16.72 -15.33 -9.48
CA GLY A 111 -18.02 -16.00 -9.36
C GLY A 111 -18.46 -16.62 -10.68
N ASP A 112 -19.77 -16.74 -10.89
CA ASP A 112 -20.36 -17.45 -12.03
C ASP A 112 -20.83 -16.52 -13.17
N GLU A 113 -20.59 -15.20 -13.07
CA GLU A 113 -20.97 -14.28 -14.15
C GLU A 113 -20.09 -14.47 -15.39
N SER A 114 -20.66 -14.30 -16.57
CA SER A 114 -19.89 -14.37 -17.81
C SER A 114 -18.99 -13.15 -17.97
N ASN A 115 -17.75 -13.38 -18.43
CA ASN A 115 -16.83 -12.34 -18.84
C ASN A 115 -17.01 -11.89 -20.31
N ALA A 116 -18.03 -12.40 -21.01
CA ALA A 116 -18.35 -12.03 -22.39
C ALA A 116 -19.04 -10.65 -22.46
N LYS A 117 -18.36 -9.63 -21.94
CA LYS A 117 -18.81 -8.22 -21.89
C LYS A 117 -17.73 -7.34 -22.53
N SER A 118 -18.13 -6.18 -23.06
CA SER A 118 -17.15 -5.17 -23.51
C SER A 118 -16.51 -4.46 -22.31
N ALA A 119 -15.34 -3.86 -22.50
CA ALA A 119 -14.69 -3.06 -21.46
C ALA A 119 -15.60 -1.92 -20.95
N ASP A 120 -16.34 -1.26 -21.85
CA ASP A 120 -17.28 -0.19 -21.47
C ASP A 120 -18.44 -0.70 -20.61
N GLN A 121 -18.97 -1.89 -20.94
CA GLN A 121 -20.00 -2.54 -20.12
C GLN A 121 -19.44 -2.91 -18.74
N GLN A 122 -18.19 -3.37 -18.69
CA GLN A 122 -17.51 -3.71 -17.46
C GLN A 122 -17.29 -2.49 -16.55
N VAL A 123 -16.97 -1.32 -17.12
CA VAL A 123 -16.88 -0.05 -16.38
C VAL A 123 -18.26 0.38 -15.84
N SER A 124 -19.31 0.26 -16.65
CA SER A 124 -20.67 0.59 -16.23
C SER A 124 -21.15 -0.31 -15.08
N ASP A 125 -20.93 -1.61 -15.17
CA ASP A 125 -21.25 -2.57 -14.11
C ASP A 125 -20.46 -2.24 -12.83
N TRP A 126 -19.19 -1.82 -12.97
CA TRP A 126 -18.32 -1.43 -11.85
C TRP A 126 -18.81 -0.17 -11.12
N GLU A 127 -19.28 0.84 -11.85
CA GLU A 127 -19.91 2.04 -11.28
C GLU A 127 -21.23 1.70 -10.56
N GLY A 128 -22.03 0.77 -11.10
CA GLY A 128 -23.26 0.29 -10.46
C GLY A 128 -23.01 -0.38 -9.11
N VAL A 129 -21.97 -1.21 -9.00
CA VAL A 129 -21.59 -1.90 -7.74
C VAL A 129 -20.98 -0.93 -6.72
N LYS A 130 -20.40 0.21 -7.15
CA LYS A 130 -19.91 1.24 -6.21
C LYS A 130 -21.02 1.99 -5.48
N ALA A 131 -22.21 2.07 -6.07
CA ALA A 131 -23.33 2.89 -5.58
C ALA A 131 -24.28 2.15 -4.61
N ALA A 132 -24.04 0.86 -4.36
CA ALA A 132 -24.77 -0.01 -3.45
C ALA A 132 -24.00 -0.22 -2.13
#